data_AF-A0A7L0HBK3-F1
#
_entry.id   AF-A0A7L0HBK3-F1
#
_cell.length_a   1.000
_cell.length_b   1.000
_cell.length_c   1.000
_cell.angle_alpha   90.00
_cell.angle_beta   90.00
_cell.angle_gamma   90.00
#
_symmetry.space_group_name_H-M   'P 1'
#
loop_
_entity.id
_entity.type
_entity.pdbx_description
1 polymer ?
#
loop_
_entity_poly.entity_id
_entity_poly.type
_entity_poly.pdbx_seq_one_letter_code
_entity_poly.pdbx_strand_id
1 'polypeptide(L)'
;DKNFESVPRIKKSTGIPRSFMMEVKDPNTKGAMLTNTGKYAIPTIDAEAYAIGKKEKPPFLPEDPSSSSEEDDPIPDELLCLICKDIMTDAVVIPCCGNSYCDECIRTALLESEEHTCPTCHQTDVSPDALIANKFLRQVTPLLLCKLFVRKVYL
;
A
#
# COMPACT_ATOMS: atom_id res chain seq x y z
N ASP A 1 16.35 41.55 9.10
CA ASP A 1 16.86 40.98 7.83
C ASP A 1 18.10 40.13 8.06
N LYS A 2 17.97 38.80 7.96
CA LYS A 2 19.13 37.89 7.90
C LYS A 2 18.93 36.95 6.71
N ASN A 3 19.27 37.47 5.54
CA ASN A 3 19.40 36.70 4.32
C ASN A 3 20.71 35.90 4.40
N PHE A 4 20.64 34.64 4.82
CA PHE A 4 21.79 33.72 4.82
C PHE A 4 21.74 32.95 3.50
N GLU A 5 22.05 33.62 2.39
CA GLU A 5 22.36 32.93 1.15
C GLU A 5 23.65 32.15 1.37
N SER A 6 23.50 30.85 1.67
CA SER A 6 24.59 29.90 1.77
C SER A 6 25.22 29.75 0.39
N VAL A 7 26.19 30.59 0.06
CA VAL A 7 26.97 30.48 -1.18
C VAL A 7 27.53 29.04 -1.25
N PRO A 8 27.14 28.24 -2.26
CA PRO A 8 27.61 26.86 -2.38
C PRO A 8 29.14 26.86 -2.46
N ARG A 9 29.81 26.16 -1.53
CA ARG A 9 31.27 26.04 -1.54
C ARG A 9 31.67 25.12 -2.71
N ILE A 10 31.89 25.69 -3.89
CA ILE A 10 32.25 24.96 -5.11
C ILE A 10 33.60 24.27 -4.91
N LYS A 11 33.61 22.94 -5.10
CA LYS A 11 34.81 22.10 -5.00
C LYS A 11 35.50 22.02 -6.36
N LYS A 12 36.84 21.97 -6.36
CA LYS A 12 37.65 21.78 -7.58
C LYS A 12 37.70 20.29 -7.93
N SER A 13 37.58 19.93 -9.20
CA SER A 13 37.72 18.54 -9.63
C SER A 13 39.21 18.14 -9.67
N THR A 14 39.59 17.14 -8.89
CA THR A 14 40.94 16.56 -8.90
C THR A 14 40.86 15.07 -9.21
N GLY A 15 41.61 14.61 -10.22
CA GLY A 15 41.75 13.18 -10.55
C GLY A 15 40.72 12.57 -11.51
N ILE A 16 39.63 13.26 -11.85
CA ILE A 16 38.61 12.77 -12.80
C ILE A 16 39.01 13.17 -14.24
N PRO A 17 39.08 12.24 -15.22
CA PRO A 17 39.37 12.58 -16.61
C PRO A 17 38.27 13.43 -17.25
N ARG A 18 38.65 14.33 -18.17
CA ARG A 18 37.72 15.25 -18.86
C ARG A 18 36.60 14.57 -19.65
N SER A 19 36.83 13.35 -20.13
CA SER A 19 35.83 12.57 -20.88
C SER A 19 34.60 12.21 -20.05
N PHE A 20 34.73 12.19 -18.72
CA PHE A 20 33.65 11.89 -17.79
C PHE A 20 32.99 13.15 -17.21
N MET A 21 33.26 14.33 -17.77
CA MET A 21 32.72 15.62 -17.32
C MET A 21 31.80 16.24 -18.38
N MET A 22 30.63 16.69 -17.94
CA MET A 22 29.68 17.46 -18.74
C MET A 22 29.73 18.93 -18.32
N GLU A 23 30.00 19.85 -19.26
CA GLU A 23 30.03 21.29 -18.98
C GLU A 23 28.62 21.82 -18.67
N VAL A 24 28.48 22.59 -17.59
CA VAL A 24 27.22 23.23 -17.18
C VAL A 24 27.37 24.74 -17.13
N LYS A 25 26.30 25.47 -17.45
CA LYS A 25 26.30 26.94 -17.50
C LYS A 25 26.07 27.57 -16.12
N ASP A 26 25.38 26.86 -15.24
CA ASP A 26 24.89 27.41 -13.97
C ASP A 26 25.69 26.90 -12.76
N PRO A 27 26.26 27.80 -11.94
CA PRO A 27 27.06 27.44 -10.77
C PRO A 27 26.24 26.86 -9.60
N ASN A 28 24.90 26.93 -9.67
CA ASN A 28 24.00 26.45 -8.62
C ASN A 28 23.43 25.05 -8.90
N THR A 29 23.90 24.37 -9.96
CA THR A 29 23.44 23.01 -10.29
C THR A 29 23.99 22.01 -9.27
N LYS A 30 23.15 21.10 -8.77
CA LYS A 30 23.57 20.07 -7.80
C LYS A 30 24.69 19.22 -8.40
N GLY A 31 25.83 19.13 -7.70
CA GLY A 31 27.00 18.39 -8.18
C GLY A 31 27.95 19.18 -9.09
N ALA A 32 27.72 20.48 -9.33
CA ALA A 32 28.63 21.31 -10.11
C ALA A 32 30.00 21.49 -9.42
N MET A 33 31.07 21.21 -10.16
CA MET A 33 32.46 21.37 -9.75
C MET A 33 33.20 22.32 -10.70
N LEU A 34 34.23 23.01 -10.18
CA LEU A 34 35.08 23.86 -10.99
C LEU A 34 36.22 23.04 -11.60
N THR A 35 36.30 23.01 -12.93
CA THR A 35 37.41 22.37 -13.66
C THR A 35 38.67 23.24 -13.61
N ASN A 36 39.83 22.64 -13.90
CA ASN A 36 41.10 23.38 -14.03
C ASN A 36 41.07 24.46 -15.14
N THR A 37 40.09 24.38 -16.05
CA THR A 37 39.84 25.37 -17.11
C THR A 37 38.94 26.53 -16.70
N GLY A 38 38.51 26.59 -15.44
CA GLY A 38 37.64 27.67 -14.94
C GLY A 38 36.18 27.55 -15.39
N LYS A 39 35.80 26.44 -16.03
CA LYS A 39 34.42 26.14 -16.39
C LYS A 39 33.78 25.23 -15.34
N TYR A 40 32.47 25.37 -15.15
CA TYR A 40 31.68 24.47 -14.30
C TYR A 40 31.36 23.18 -15.07
N ALA A 41 31.54 22.04 -14.41
CA ALA A 41 31.20 20.75 -14.97
C ALA A 41 30.67 19.81 -13.88
N ILE A 42 29.83 18.86 -14.28
CA ILE A 42 29.31 17.79 -13.44
C ILE A 42 29.82 16.47 -14.01
N PRO A 43 30.23 15.49 -13.19
CA PRO A 43 30.51 14.15 -13.67
C PRO A 43 29.28 13.56 -14.38
N THR A 44 29.46 12.90 -15.53
CA THR A 44 28.33 12.33 -16.29
C THR A 44 27.49 11.37 -15.44
N ILE A 45 28.15 10.57 -14.58
CA ILE A 45 27.50 9.63 -13.64
C ILE A 45 26.59 10.37 -12.65
N ASP A 46 27.03 11.53 -12.14
CA ASP A 46 26.22 12.33 -11.20
C ASP A 46 25.05 13.00 -11.93
N ALA A 47 25.29 13.53 -13.13
CA ALA A 47 24.24 14.13 -13.96
C ALA A 47 23.13 13.12 -14.31
N GLU A 48 23.53 11.89 -14.67
CA GLU A 48 22.61 10.77 -14.89
C GLU A 48 21.88 10.38 -13.60
N ALA A 49 22.57 10.28 -12.47
CA ALA A 49 21.95 9.97 -11.18
C ALA A 49 20.93 11.04 -10.73
N TYR A 50 21.14 12.32 -11.08
CA TYR A 50 20.16 13.37 -10.81
C TYR A 50 19.01 13.38 -11.82
N ALA A 51 19.25 12.99 -13.08
CA ALA A 51 18.22 12.87 -14.11
C ALA A 51 17.31 11.64 -13.88
N ILE A 52 17.90 10.54 -13.39
CA ILE A 52 17.21 9.35 -12.92
C ILE A 52 16.69 9.68 -11.51
N GLY A 53 15.55 10.36 -11.43
CA GLY A 53 14.92 10.71 -10.15
C GLY A 53 14.94 9.54 -9.17
N LYS A 54 15.18 9.82 -7.87
CA LYS A 54 15.40 8.82 -6.81
C LYS A 54 14.48 7.61 -6.97
N LYS A 55 15.00 6.50 -7.48
CA LYS A 55 14.31 5.22 -7.35
C LYS A 55 14.38 4.86 -5.87
N GLU A 56 13.24 4.97 -5.19
CA GLU A 56 13.11 4.62 -3.77
C GLU A 56 13.35 3.13 -3.50
N LYS A 57 13.25 2.28 -4.53
CA LYS A 57 13.34 0.84 -4.38
C LYS A 57 14.79 0.34 -4.55
N PRO A 58 15.44 -0.19 -3.49
CA PRO A 58 16.77 -0.77 -3.60
C PRO A 58 16.74 -2.02 -4.52
N PRO A 59 17.77 -2.25 -5.36
CA PRO A 59 17.81 -3.36 -6.33
C PRO A 59 17.79 -4.78 -5.73
N PHE A 60 17.85 -4.90 -4.41
CA PHE A 60 17.90 -6.18 -3.69
C PHE A 60 16.52 -6.76 -3.36
N LEU A 61 15.45 -6.00 -3.61
CA LEU A 61 14.09 -6.53 -3.46
C LEU A 61 13.71 -7.23 -4.77
N PRO A 62 13.34 -8.52 -4.75
CA PRO A 62 12.83 -9.19 -5.94
C PRO A 62 11.70 -8.36 -6.56
N GLU A 63 11.72 -8.26 -7.88
CA GLU A 63 10.62 -7.69 -8.64
C GLU A 63 9.42 -8.64 -8.50
N ASP A 64 8.58 -8.37 -7.50
CA ASP A 64 7.25 -8.97 -7.46
C ASP A 64 6.53 -8.57 -8.77
N PRO A 65 6.00 -9.52 -9.55
CA PRO A 65 5.31 -9.26 -10.81
C PRO A 65 3.98 -8.47 -10.67
N SER A 66 3.79 -7.75 -9.56
CA SER A 66 2.57 -6.99 -9.24
C SER A 66 2.66 -5.49 -9.51
N SER A 67 3.75 -5.00 -10.11
CA SER A 67 3.91 -3.56 -10.36
C SER A 67 3.52 -3.18 -11.79
N SER A 68 2.22 -3.17 -12.11
CA SER A 68 1.62 -2.35 -13.19
C SER A 68 0.09 -2.42 -13.15
N SER A 69 -0.51 -1.92 -12.07
CA SER A 69 -1.83 -1.25 -12.01
C SER A 69 -2.07 -0.89 -10.56
N GLU A 70 -2.38 0.37 -10.30
CA GLU A 70 -2.91 0.82 -9.01
C GLU A 70 -4.35 0.30 -8.87
N GLU A 71 -4.48 -1.00 -8.67
CA GLU A 71 -5.69 -1.60 -8.17
C GLU A 71 -5.52 -1.74 -6.65
N ASP A 72 -6.27 -0.91 -5.92
CA ASP A 72 -6.65 -1.15 -4.54
C ASP A 72 -7.11 -2.61 -4.49
N ASP A 73 -6.25 -3.57 -4.11
CA ASP A 73 -6.57 -5.01 -4.04
C ASP A 73 -7.88 -5.11 -3.24
N PRO A 74 -9.03 -5.21 -3.91
CA PRO A 74 -10.29 -5.01 -3.22
C PRO A 74 -10.48 -6.25 -2.37
N ILE A 75 -10.97 -6.06 -1.15
CA ILE A 75 -11.35 -7.19 -0.30
C ILE A 75 -12.31 -8.06 -1.13
N PRO A 76 -12.04 -9.37 -1.28
CA PRO A 76 -12.94 -10.25 -1.99
C PRO A 76 -14.34 -10.16 -1.38
N ASP A 77 -15.36 -10.02 -2.22
CA ASP A 77 -16.78 -9.95 -1.79
C ASP A 77 -17.17 -11.18 -0.94
N GLU A 78 -16.49 -12.31 -1.14
CA GLU A 78 -16.68 -13.55 -0.37
C GLU A 78 -16.35 -13.42 1.13
N LEU A 79 -15.56 -12.41 1.51
CA LEU A 79 -15.19 -12.13 2.91
C LEU A 79 -16.06 -11.05 3.56
N LEU A 80 -16.97 -10.46 2.78
CA LEU A 80 -17.86 -9.41 3.23
C LEU A 80 -19.18 -10.00 3.74
N CYS A 81 -19.69 -9.46 4.84
CA CYS A 81 -20.99 -9.82 5.35
C CYS A 81 -22.10 -9.22 4.48
N LEU A 82 -23.09 -10.03 4.10
CA LEU A 82 -24.22 -9.56 3.28
C LEU A 82 -25.17 -8.58 3.99
N ILE A 83 -25.03 -8.42 5.32
CA ILE A 83 -25.86 -7.52 6.14
C ILE A 83 -25.19 -6.16 6.30
N CYS A 84 -23.98 -6.10 6.89
CA CYS A 84 -23.26 -4.84 7.09
C CYS A 84 -22.41 -4.40 5.89
N LYS A 85 -22.18 -5.28 4.90
CA LYS A 85 -21.34 -5.03 3.71
C LYS A 85 -19.87 -4.70 4.03
N ASP A 86 -19.43 -5.13 5.20
CA ASP A 86 -18.07 -5.00 5.70
C ASP A 86 -17.44 -6.37 5.95
N ILE A 87 -16.12 -6.40 6.19
CA ILE A 87 -15.37 -7.61 6.51
C ILE A 87 -16.04 -8.35 7.68
N MET A 88 -16.21 -9.66 7.53
CA MET A 88 -16.80 -10.48 8.58
C MET A 88 -15.95 -10.51 9.86
N THR A 89 -16.49 -9.95 10.94
CA THR A 89 -15.98 -10.12 12.29
C THR A 89 -16.65 -11.33 12.94
N ASP A 90 -15.85 -12.23 13.51
CA ASP A 90 -16.35 -13.45 14.16
C ASP A 90 -17.30 -14.27 13.28
N ALA A 91 -16.94 -14.48 12.01
CA ALA A 91 -17.78 -15.16 11.02
C ALA A 91 -18.45 -16.45 11.54
N VAL A 92 -19.75 -16.56 11.31
CA VAL A 92 -20.59 -17.73 11.60
C VAL A 92 -21.36 -18.15 10.35
N VAL A 93 -21.61 -19.45 10.23
CA VAL A 93 -22.37 -20.09 9.15
C VAL A 93 -23.78 -20.35 9.64
N ILE A 94 -24.77 -19.94 8.82
CA ILE A 94 -26.16 -20.29 9.07
C ILE A 94 -26.47 -21.69 8.51
N PRO A 95 -27.10 -22.59 9.29
CA PRO A 95 -27.32 -23.98 8.86
C PRO A 95 -28.36 -24.14 7.74
N CYS A 96 -29.19 -23.13 7.48
CA CYS A 96 -30.25 -23.20 6.47
C CYS A 96 -29.72 -23.19 5.02
N CYS A 97 -28.76 -22.31 4.72
CA CYS A 97 -28.24 -22.10 3.36
C CYS A 97 -26.71 -22.13 3.28
N GLY A 98 -26.01 -22.26 4.41
CA GLY A 98 -24.54 -22.32 4.43
C GLY A 98 -23.84 -20.98 4.20
N ASN A 99 -24.59 -19.87 4.14
CA ASN A 99 -23.99 -18.53 4.03
C ASN A 99 -23.33 -18.11 5.34
N SER A 100 -22.26 -17.32 5.22
CA SER A 100 -21.56 -16.77 6.37
C SER A 100 -21.99 -15.32 6.63
N TYR A 101 -21.95 -14.90 7.90
CA TYR A 101 -22.24 -13.53 8.34
C TYR A 101 -21.39 -13.20 9.57
N CYS A 102 -21.34 -11.92 9.97
CA CYS A 102 -20.87 -11.56 11.31
C CYS A 102 -21.81 -12.17 12.37
N ASP A 103 -21.24 -12.67 13.47
CA ASP A 103 -22.02 -13.26 14.57
C ASP A 103 -23.15 -12.33 15.05
N GLU A 104 -22.79 -11.08 15.33
CA GLU A 104 -23.73 -10.06 15.80
C GLU A 104 -24.80 -9.74 14.75
N CYS A 105 -24.42 -9.57 13.48
CA CYS A 105 -25.37 -9.19 12.43
C CYS A 105 -26.45 -10.25 12.21
N ILE A 106 -26.07 -11.53 12.10
CA ILE A 106 -27.06 -12.58 11.85
C ILE A 106 -27.90 -12.89 13.09
N ARG A 107 -27.30 -12.83 14.29
CA ARG A 107 -28.05 -13.01 15.54
C ARG A 107 -29.10 -11.91 15.70
N THR A 108 -28.74 -10.66 15.39
CA THR A 108 -29.67 -9.53 15.43
C THR A 108 -30.77 -9.68 14.38
N ALA A 109 -30.44 -10.00 13.13
CA ALA A 109 -31.42 -10.19 12.06
C ALA A 109 -32.44 -11.30 12.37
N LEU A 110 -32.00 -12.40 12.98
CA LEU A 110 -32.89 -13.45 13.44
C LEU A 110 -33.79 -12.98 14.59
N LEU A 111 -33.25 -12.26 15.57
CA LEU A 111 -34.02 -11.76 16.73
C LEU A 111 -34.99 -10.62 16.38
N GLU A 112 -34.71 -9.84 15.35
CA GLU A 112 -35.59 -8.77 14.86
C GLU A 112 -36.79 -9.30 14.05
N SER A 113 -36.68 -10.53 13.51
CA SER A 113 -37.76 -11.16 12.75
C SER A 113 -38.61 -12.06 13.65
N GLU A 114 -39.94 -11.89 13.57
CA GLU A 114 -40.91 -12.62 14.42
C GLU A 114 -40.84 -14.16 14.23
N GLU A 115 -40.43 -14.59 13.04
CA GLU A 115 -40.35 -16.00 12.62
C GLU A 115 -38.91 -16.53 12.50
N HIS A 116 -37.92 -15.77 13.01
CA HIS A 116 -36.48 -16.07 12.88
C HIS A 116 -36.09 -16.41 11.43
N THR A 117 -36.31 -15.44 10.53
CA THR A 117 -36.20 -15.65 9.09
C THR A 117 -34.80 -15.34 8.60
N CYS A 118 -34.22 -16.25 7.82
CA CYS A 118 -32.91 -16.02 7.20
C CYS A 118 -32.96 -14.90 6.14
N PRO A 119 -32.05 -13.91 6.17
CA PRO A 119 -32.06 -12.77 5.23
C PRO A 119 -31.72 -13.14 3.78
N THR A 120 -31.18 -14.34 3.52
CA THR A 120 -30.77 -14.76 2.17
C THR A 120 -31.71 -15.79 1.56
N CYS A 121 -32.00 -16.89 2.26
CA CYS A 121 -32.90 -17.93 1.73
C CYS A 121 -34.36 -17.79 2.17
N HIS A 122 -34.67 -16.84 3.06
CA HIS A 122 -36.01 -16.59 3.59
C HIS A 122 -36.66 -17.81 4.29
N GLN A 123 -35.84 -18.77 4.72
CA GLN A 123 -36.31 -19.89 5.53
C GLN A 123 -36.62 -19.41 6.95
N THR A 124 -37.79 -19.78 7.45
CA THR A 124 -38.27 -19.52 8.81
C THR A 124 -37.78 -20.60 9.78
N ASP A 125 -37.96 -20.36 11.09
CA ASP A 125 -37.62 -21.29 12.17
C ASP A 125 -36.10 -21.55 12.31
N VAL A 126 -35.25 -20.59 11.91
CA VAL A 126 -33.80 -20.72 12.06
C VAL A 126 -33.37 -20.28 13.45
N SER A 127 -32.89 -21.22 14.26
CA SER A 127 -32.49 -20.92 15.64
C SER A 127 -31.17 -20.12 15.69
N PRO A 128 -31.09 -19.00 16.43
CA PRO A 128 -29.85 -18.24 16.60
C PRO A 128 -28.75 -19.02 17.36
N ASP A 129 -29.12 -20.08 18.08
CA ASP A 129 -28.18 -20.99 18.75
C ASP A 129 -27.61 -22.07 17.83
N ALA A 130 -28.25 -22.31 16.67
CA ALA A 130 -27.81 -23.30 15.69
C ALA A 130 -26.70 -22.76 14.75
N LEU A 131 -26.22 -21.52 14.98
CA LEU A 131 -25.16 -20.90 14.21
C LEU A 131 -23.81 -21.58 14.48
N ILE A 132 -23.08 -21.89 13.41
CA ILE A 132 -21.82 -22.65 13.49
C ILE A 132 -20.65 -21.70 13.22
N ALA A 133 -19.67 -21.63 14.11
CA ALA A 133 -18.51 -20.78 13.91
C ALA A 133 -17.67 -21.19 12.68
N ASN A 134 -17.44 -20.24 11.75
CA ASN A 134 -16.55 -20.46 10.61
C ASN A 134 -15.10 -20.20 11.03
N LYS A 135 -14.41 -21.24 11.50
CA LYS A 135 -13.02 -21.13 11.99
C LYS A 135 -12.06 -20.59 10.94
N PHE A 136 -12.29 -20.89 9.66
CA PHE A 136 -11.41 -20.45 8.57
C PHE A 136 -11.53 -18.94 8.36
N LEU A 137 -12.75 -18.43 8.18
CA LEU A 137 -12.97 -17.00 7.98
C LEU A 137 -12.48 -16.18 9.18
N ARG A 138 -12.69 -16.66 10.42
CA ARG A 138 -12.17 -16.00 11.64
C ARG A 138 -10.64 -15.91 11.69
N GLN A 139 -9.92 -16.79 11.01
CA GLN A 139 -8.46 -16.74 10.93
C GLN A 139 -7.98 -15.83 9.79
N VAL A 140 -8.68 -15.83 8.66
CA VAL A 140 -8.25 -15.12 7.44
C VAL A 140 -8.60 -13.64 7.48
N THR A 141 -9.78 -13.27 7.98
CA THR A 141 -10.22 -11.86 8.02
C THR A 141 -9.29 -10.92 8.79
N PRO A 142 -8.76 -11.25 10.00
CA PRO A 142 -7.82 -10.36 10.69
C PRO A 142 -6.46 -10.27 9.99
N LEU A 143 -6.00 -11.34 9.34
CA LEU A 143 -4.75 -11.32 8.57
C LEU A 143 -4.88 -10.41 7.35
N LEU A 144 -6.02 -10.45 6.66
CA LEU A 144 -6.28 -9.58 5.52
C LEU A 144 -6.38 -8.11 5.97
N LEU A 145 -7.09 -7.83 7.04
CA LEU A 145 -7.15 -6.50 7.67
C LEU A 145 -5.75 -5.97 8.01
N CYS A 146 -4.90 -6.81 8.60
CA CYS A 146 -3.52 -6.44 8.93
C CYS A 146 -2.71 -6.13 7.66
N LYS A 147 -2.81 -6.97 6.62
CA LYS A 147 -2.13 -6.71 5.33
C LYS A 147 -2.59 -5.41 4.69
N LEU A 148 -3.90 -5.16 4.65
CA LEU A 148 -4.47 -3.93 4.10
C LEU A 148 -4.04 -2.70 4.90
N PHE A 149 -4.03 -2.80 6.22
CA PHE A 149 -3.58 -1.71 7.10
C PHE A 149 -2.10 -1.39 6.91
N VAL A 150 -1.23 -2.41 6.89
CA VAL A 150 0.21 -2.23 6.60
C VAL A 150 0.40 -1.63 5.21
N ARG A 151 -0.35 -2.08 4.19
CA ARG A 151 -0.24 -1.50 2.86
C ARG A 151 -0.65 -0.02 2.82
N LYS A 152 -1.74 0.36 3.49
CA LYS A 152 -2.22 1.77 3.61
C LYS A 152 -1.33 2.69 4.43
N VAL A 153 -0.54 2.16 5.36
CA VAL A 153 0.36 2.96 6.21
C VAL A 153 1.73 3.17 5.57
N TYR A 154 2.17 2.23 4.73
CA TYR A 154 3.52 2.21 4.15
C TYR A 154 3.58 2.52 2.64
N LEU A 155 2.43 2.67 1.96
CA LEU A 155 2.32 3.36 0.65
C LEU A 155 1.66 4.74 0.86
#